data_AF-A0A656YXG4-F1
#
_entry.id   AF-A0A656YXG4-F1
#
_cell.length_a   1.000
_cell.length_b   1.000
_cell.length_c   1.000
_cell.angle_alpha   90.00
_cell.angle_beta   90.00
_cell.angle_gamma   90.00
#
_symmetry.space_group_name_H-M   'P 1'
#
loop_
_entity.id
_entity.type
_entity.pdbx_description
1 polymer ?
#
loop_
_entity_poly.entity_id
_entity_poly.type
_entity_poly.pdbx_seq_one_letter_code
_entity_poly.pdbx_strand_id
1 'polypeptide(L)'
;MPQKLHSSQPHYDPEFETYTYGDPGRPKRNQLSKLEGRDLLIFYSGLEPQDFSDRDRLYVIGYFTISNVYDFRDLTPPERKDVFEKLPNNAHSKIGELNQDLVIVKGDPEKSELFEKALLIGDGKNPESMVPDLEGITGYSGGIQRAVGHWIDEEHIPETKKQLCTVFG
;
A
#
# COMPACT_ATOMS: atom_id res chain seq x y z
N MET A 1 -4.95 26.89 4.84
CA MET A 1 -5.35 25.75 3.99
C MET A 1 -5.85 26.28 2.66
N PRO A 2 -5.39 25.78 1.51
CA PRO A 2 -6.00 26.08 0.20
C PRO A 2 -7.51 25.79 0.18
N GLN A 3 -8.32 26.63 -0.46
CA GLN A 3 -9.79 26.43 -0.57
C GLN A 3 -10.18 25.05 -1.13
N LYS A 4 -9.35 24.47 -2.00
CA LYS A 4 -9.57 23.13 -2.59
C LYS A 4 -9.47 21.97 -1.60
N LEU A 5 -8.93 22.19 -0.40
CA LEU A 5 -8.77 21.17 0.63
C LEU A 5 -9.81 21.29 1.76
N HIS A 6 -10.70 22.29 1.72
CA HIS A 6 -11.71 22.50 2.76
C HIS A 6 -12.74 21.36 2.86
N SER A 7 -12.98 20.62 1.78
CA SER A 7 -13.86 19.45 1.74
C SER A 7 -13.11 18.12 1.79
N SER A 8 -11.77 18.14 1.80
CA SER A 8 -10.95 16.95 1.88
C SER A 8 -10.76 16.60 3.36
N GLN A 9 -11.52 15.63 3.87
CA GLN A 9 -11.18 15.02 5.15
C GLN A 9 -9.85 14.28 5.00
N PRO A 10 -8.81 14.61 5.81
CA PRO A 10 -7.61 13.80 5.87
C PRO A 10 -8.02 12.38 6.25
N HIS A 11 -7.65 11.42 5.42
CA HIS A 11 -7.83 10.01 5.72
C HIS A 11 -6.46 9.37 5.92
N TYR A 12 -6.36 8.56 6.96
CA TYR A 12 -5.20 7.72 7.20
C TYR A 12 -5.40 6.44 6.37
N ASP A 13 -4.76 6.38 5.20
CA ASP A 13 -4.82 5.22 4.32
C ASP A 13 -3.50 5.13 3.50
N PRO A 14 -2.73 4.02 3.59
CA PRO A 14 -2.95 2.85 4.45
C PRO A 14 -2.93 3.17 5.94
N GLU A 15 -3.74 2.44 6.72
CA GLU A 15 -3.65 2.45 8.17
C GLU A 15 -2.93 1.19 8.66
N PHE A 16 -1.93 1.36 9.52
CA PHE A 16 -1.04 0.28 9.97
C PHE A 16 -1.33 -0.19 11.41
N GLU A 17 -2.38 0.32 12.07
CA GLU A 17 -2.77 -0.17 13.40
C GLU A 17 -3.53 -1.49 13.28
N THR A 18 -4.41 -1.59 12.28
CA THR A 18 -5.18 -2.80 11.97
C THR A 18 -4.97 -3.30 10.55
N TYR A 19 -3.99 -2.72 9.84
CA TYR A 19 -3.51 -3.13 8.53
C TYR A 19 -4.61 -3.22 7.47
N THR A 20 -5.32 -2.12 7.24
CA THR A 20 -6.32 -2.01 6.18
C THR A 20 -5.96 -0.93 5.19
N TYR A 21 -6.33 -1.17 3.93
CA TYR A 21 -6.17 -0.21 2.84
C TYR A 21 -7.37 -0.26 1.91
N GLY A 22 -7.92 0.89 1.53
CA GLY A 22 -9.13 0.94 0.71
C GLY A 22 -9.04 1.92 -0.47
N ASP A 23 -9.48 1.49 -1.66
CA ASP A 23 -9.55 2.39 -2.81
C ASP A 23 -10.73 2.04 -3.74
N PRO A 24 -11.62 2.99 -4.06
CA PRO A 24 -12.69 2.81 -5.05
C PRO A 24 -12.27 3.22 -6.48
N GLY A 25 -11.15 3.93 -6.62
CA GLY A 25 -10.68 4.52 -7.85
C GLY A 25 -9.94 3.54 -8.77
N ARG A 26 -10.12 3.72 -10.08
CA ARG A 26 -9.34 3.00 -11.10
C ARG A 26 -8.01 3.74 -11.35
N PRO A 27 -6.90 3.01 -11.57
CA PRO A 27 -6.80 1.56 -11.74
C PRO A 27 -6.67 0.76 -10.44
N LYS A 28 -6.37 1.42 -9.30
CA LYS A 28 -6.01 0.77 -8.03
C LYS A 28 -7.01 -0.28 -7.56
N ARG A 29 -8.32 0.03 -7.57
CA ARG A 29 -9.35 -0.95 -7.18
C ARG A 29 -9.25 -2.27 -7.95
N ASN A 30 -8.91 -2.22 -9.25
CA ASN A 30 -8.84 -3.40 -10.11
C ASN A 30 -7.60 -4.26 -9.80
N GLN A 31 -6.59 -3.67 -9.16
CA GLN A 31 -5.39 -4.37 -8.74
C GLN A 31 -5.59 -4.95 -7.35
N LEU A 32 -6.16 -4.17 -6.44
CA LEU A 32 -6.52 -4.64 -5.10
C LEU A 32 -7.49 -5.83 -5.15
N SER A 33 -8.47 -5.82 -6.06
CA SER A 33 -9.43 -6.92 -6.21
C SER A 33 -8.83 -8.24 -6.71
N LYS A 34 -7.56 -8.23 -7.15
CA LYS A 34 -6.85 -9.42 -7.62
C LYS A 34 -5.95 -10.05 -6.56
N LEU A 35 -5.75 -9.36 -5.43
CA LEU A 35 -4.93 -9.89 -4.35
C LEU A 35 -5.65 -11.08 -3.70
N GLU A 36 -4.87 -12.06 -3.29
CA GLU A 36 -5.32 -13.25 -2.59
C GLU A 36 -4.63 -13.39 -1.24
N GLY A 37 -5.09 -14.34 -0.43
CA GLY A 37 -4.47 -14.61 0.86
C GLY A 37 -3.00 -14.97 0.71
N ARG A 38 -2.15 -14.35 1.53
CA ARG A 38 -0.67 -14.46 1.60
C ARG A 38 0.11 -13.63 0.59
N ASP A 39 -0.56 -12.95 -0.34
CA ASP A 39 0.08 -11.94 -1.18
C ASP A 39 0.70 -10.84 -0.34
N LEU A 40 1.69 -10.16 -0.91
CA LEU A 40 2.26 -8.96 -0.33
C LEU A 40 1.74 -7.71 -1.03
N LEU A 41 1.26 -6.76 -0.23
CA LEU A 41 1.02 -5.40 -0.67
C LEU A 41 2.03 -4.48 0.00
N ILE A 42 2.97 -3.96 -0.79
CA ILE A 42 4.07 -3.12 -0.31
C ILE A 42 3.72 -1.64 -0.52
N PHE A 43 3.91 -0.83 0.52
CA PHE A 43 3.67 0.60 0.49
C PHE A 43 4.98 1.36 0.48
N TYR A 44 5.08 2.37 -0.39
CA TYR A 44 6.22 3.26 -0.46
C TYR A 44 5.77 4.72 -0.53
N SER A 45 6.62 5.62 -0.08
CA SER A 45 6.40 7.07 -0.08
C SER A 45 7.65 7.79 -0.57
N GLY A 46 7.45 8.94 -1.20
CA GLY A 46 8.51 9.93 -1.32
C GLY A 46 8.79 10.52 0.06
N LEU A 47 10.07 10.59 0.43
CA LEU A 47 10.51 11.31 1.62
C LEU A 47 11.49 12.41 1.19
N GLU A 48 11.28 13.61 1.76
CA GLU A 48 12.18 14.74 1.55
C GLU A 48 13.37 14.63 2.52
N PRO A 49 14.60 14.86 2.05
CA PRO A 49 15.77 14.85 2.92
C PRO A 49 15.75 16.05 3.86
N GLN A 50 16.27 15.86 5.07
CA GLN A 50 16.44 16.97 6.02
C GLN A 50 17.49 17.99 5.54
N ASP A 51 18.46 17.54 4.75
CA ASP A 51 19.42 18.40 4.05
C ASP A 51 18.93 18.69 2.63
N PHE A 52 18.57 19.96 2.38
CA PHE A 52 18.07 20.44 1.09
C PHE A 52 19.09 20.35 -0.06
N SER A 53 20.34 19.96 0.21
CA SER A 53 21.33 19.65 -0.82
C SER A 53 21.22 18.22 -1.38
N ASP A 54 20.47 17.34 -0.71
CA ASP A 54 20.11 16.02 -1.21
C ASP A 54 18.76 16.06 -1.95
N ARG A 55 18.37 14.94 -2.56
CA ARG A 55 17.17 14.80 -3.40
C ARG A 55 16.12 13.94 -2.72
N ASP A 56 14.86 14.20 -3.05
CA ASP A 56 13.75 13.33 -2.70
C ASP A 56 13.97 11.93 -3.29
N ARG A 57 13.67 10.91 -2.49
CA ARG A 57 13.75 9.51 -2.90
C ARG A 57 12.53 8.76 -2.44
N LEU A 58 12.29 7.62 -3.07
CA LEU A 58 11.22 6.72 -2.70
C LEU A 58 11.74 5.71 -1.68
N TYR A 59 10.93 5.47 -0.65
CA TYR A 59 11.22 4.54 0.41
C TYR A 59 10.03 3.63 0.66
N VAL A 60 10.27 2.33 0.82
CA VAL A 60 9.25 1.42 1.37
C VAL A 60 9.08 1.75 2.84
N ILE A 61 7.84 2.00 3.23
CA ILE A 61 7.47 2.36 4.61
C ILE A 61 6.90 1.18 5.38
N GLY A 62 6.40 0.16 4.67
CA GLY A 62 5.79 -1.02 5.28
C GLY A 62 5.08 -1.88 4.25
N TYR A 63 4.51 -2.99 4.71
CA TYR A 63 3.78 -3.93 3.86
C TYR A 63 2.66 -4.64 4.62
N PHE A 64 1.67 -5.13 3.88
CA PHE A 64 0.68 -6.08 4.37
C PHE A 64 0.94 -7.46 3.78
N THR A 65 0.89 -8.49 4.62
CA THR A 65 0.61 -9.85 4.13
C THR A 65 -0.89 -10.01 4.10
N ILE A 66 -1.49 -10.12 2.91
CA ILE A 66 -2.95 -10.10 2.74
C ILE A 66 -3.60 -11.28 3.46
N SER A 67 -4.57 -10.99 4.32
CA SER A 67 -5.45 -11.99 4.93
C SER A 67 -6.79 -12.07 4.20
N ASN A 68 -7.33 -10.93 3.76
CA ASN A 68 -8.64 -10.84 3.12
C ASN A 68 -8.71 -9.68 2.12
N VAL A 69 -9.53 -9.87 1.10
CA VAL A 69 -9.95 -8.82 0.16
C VAL A 69 -11.47 -8.76 0.16
N TYR A 70 -12.01 -7.55 0.31
CA TYR A 70 -13.44 -7.26 0.27
C TYR A 70 -13.72 -6.38 -0.96
N ASP A 71 -14.11 -6.97 -2.09
CA ASP A 71 -14.59 -6.22 -3.25
C ASP A 71 -16.09 -5.94 -3.09
N PHE A 72 -16.47 -4.67 -2.93
CA PHE A 72 -17.85 -4.30 -2.61
C PHE A 72 -18.80 -4.56 -3.78
N ARG A 73 -18.28 -4.81 -4.98
CA ARG A 73 -19.08 -5.24 -6.13
C ARG A 73 -19.68 -6.63 -5.95
N ASP A 74 -19.02 -7.47 -5.18
CA ASP A 74 -19.44 -8.85 -4.92
C ASP A 74 -20.31 -8.96 -3.65
N LEU A 75 -20.50 -7.85 -2.94
CA LEU A 75 -21.24 -7.79 -1.68
C LEU A 75 -22.58 -7.08 -1.83
N THR A 76 -23.59 -7.61 -1.16
CA THR A 76 -24.89 -6.96 -0.96
C THR A 76 -24.80 -5.78 0.01
N PRO A 77 -25.77 -4.83 0.03
CA PRO A 77 -25.73 -3.70 0.95
C PRO A 77 -25.61 -4.07 2.44
N PRO A 78 -26.30 -5.11 2.98
CA PRO A 78 -26.08 -5.57 4.34
C PRO A 78 -24.64 -6.07 4.57
N GLU A 79 -24.08 -6.87 3.65
CA GLU A 79 -22.71 -7.38 3.79
C GLU A 79 -21.66 -6.26 3.76
N ARG A 80 -21.87 -5.21 2.95
CA ARG A 80 -21.01 -4.02 2.96
C ARG A 80 -21.02 -3.33 4.32
N LYS A 81 -22.18 -3.23 4.96
CA LYS A 81 -22.32 -2.68 6.31
C LYS A 81 -21.58 -3.53 7.33
N ASP A 82 -21.71 -4.85 7.24
CA ASP A 82 -20.99 -5.78 8.11
C ASP A 82 -19.47 -5.64 7.96
N VAL A 83 -18.96 -5.40 6.74
CA VAL A 83 -17.53 -5.13 6.51
C VAL A 83 -17.09 -3.83 7.21
N PHE A 84 -17.86 -2.76 7.09
CA PHE A 84 -17.54 -1.49 7.76
C PHE A 84 -17.54 -1.64 9.29
N GLU A 85 -18.49 -2.39 9.86
CA GLU A 85 -18.53 -2.69 11.30
C GLU A 85 -17.33 -3.54 11.76
N LYS A 86 -16.86 -4.47 10.92
CA LYS A 86 -15.66 -5.30 11.19
C LYS A 86 -14.34 -4.52 11.04
N LEU A 87 -14.31 -3.49 10.21
CA LEU A 87 -13.11 -2.72 9.88
C LEU A 87 -13.29 -1.22 10.25
N PRO A 88 -13.56 -0.89 11.53
CA PRO A 88 -13.91 0.47 11.94
C PRO A 88 -12.76 1.47 11.80
N ASN A 89 -11.52 0.98 11.72
CA ASN A 89 -10.33 1.82 11.57
C ASN A 89 -10.06 2.25 10.13
N ASN A 90 -10.60 1.53 9.14
CA ASN A 90 -10.42 1.86 7.75
C ASN A 90 -11.01 3.25 7.44
N ALA A 91 -10.30 4.02 6.62
CA ALA A 91 -10.71 5.37 6.23
C ALA A 91 -12.15 5.43 5.67
N HIS A 92 -12.52 4.51 4.79
CA HIS A 92 -13.84 4.49 4.16
C HIS A 92 -14.93 4.09 5.15
N SER A 93 -14.64 3.18 6.07
CA SER A 93 -15.54 2.83 7.18
C SER A 93 -15.81 4.02 8.11
N LYS A 94 -14.78 4.81 8.42
CA LYS A 94 -14.89 6.02 9.27
C LYS A 94 -15.76 7.10 8.63
N ILE A 95 -15.64 7.29 7.32
CA ILE A 95 -16.47 8.22 6.55
C ILE A 95 -17.92 7.70 6.47
N GLY A 96 -18.10 6.37 6.38
CA GLY A 96 -19.42 5.74 6.33
C GLY A 96 -20.12 5.84 4.98
N GLU A 97 -19.40 6.23 3.92
CA GLU A 97 -19.95 6.31 2.56
C GLU A 97 -19.92 4.93 1.89
N LEU A 98 -21.11 4.36 1.63
CA LEU A 98 -21.23 3.06 0.97
C LEU A 98 -21.01 3.21 -0.55
N ASN A 99 -19.74 3.16 -0.95
CA ASN A 99 -19.35 3.12 -2.36
C ASN A 99 -19.29 1.67 -2.88
N GLN A 100 -20.08 1.36 -3.91
CA GLN A 100 -20.14 0.02 -4.52
C GLN A 100 -18.85 -0.39 -5.25
N ASP A 101 -18.01 0.57 -5.63
CA ASP A 101 -16.77 0.33 -6.36
C ASP A 101 -15.56 0.13 -5.43
N LEU A 102 -15.75 0.29 -4.11
CA LEU A 102 -14.71 0.17 -3.11
C LEU A 102 -14.15 -1.24 -3.03
N VAL A 103 -12.83 -1.34 -2.92
CA VAL A 103 -12.15 -2.55 -2.46
C VAL A 103 -11.43 -2.21 -1.18
N ILE A 104 -11.62 -3.00 -0.12
CA ILE A 104 -10.81 -2.94 1.09
C ILE A 104 -9.98 -4.21 1.18
N VAL A 105 -8.67 -4.06 1.36
CA VAL A 105 -7.78 -5.17 1.68
C VAL A 105 -7.43 -5.12 3.18
N LYS A 106 -7.27 -6.30 3.77
CA LYS A 106 -6.84 -6.47 5.15
C LYS A 106 -5.57 -7.31 5.18
N GLY A 107 -4.57 -6.84 5.92
CA GLY A 107 -3.35 -7.56 6.26
C GLY A 107 -3.54 -8.43 7.51
N ASP A 108 -2.75 -9.50 7.59
CA ASP A 108 -2.55 -10.30 8.79
C ASP A 108 -1.71 -9.50 9.80
N PRO A 109 -2.23 -9.12 10.99
CA PRO A 109 -1.50 -8.30 11.94
C PRO A 109 -0.22 -8.93 12.48
N GLU A 110 -0.08 -10.26 12.43
CA GLU A 110 1.12 -10.97 12.86
C GLU A 110 2.18 -11.06 11.76
N LYS A 111 1.81 -10.73 10.51
CA LYS A 111 2.68 -10.84 9.33
C LYS A 111 2.70 -9.57 8.47
N SER A 112 2.24 -8.46 9.02
CA SER A 112 2.24 -7.15 8.37
C SER A 112 3.01 -6.19 9.26
N GLU A 113 3.62 -5.17 8.66
CA GLU A 113 4.57 -4.34 9.38
C GLU A 113 4.62 -2.92 8.81
N LEU A 114 4.65 -1.93 9.71
CA LEU A 114 5.16 -0.60 9.44
C LEU A 114 6.61 -0.54 9.93
N PHE A 115 7.52 -0.11 9.08
CA PHE A 115 8.93 -0.05 9.45
C PHE A 115 9.25 1.13 10.36
N GLU A 116 10.09 0.88 11.37
CA GLU A 116 10.67 1.95 12.19
C GLU A 116 11.59 2.85 11.35
N LYS A 117 12.28 2.27 10.36
CA LYS A 117 13.11 3.00 9.38
C LYS A 117 12.72 2.60 7.97
N ALA A 118 12.44 3.58 7.12
CA ALA A 118 12.02 3.31 5.75
C ALA A 118 13.20 2.76 4.90
N LEU A 119 12.91 1.79 4.02
CA LEU A 119 13.90 1.17 3.15
C LEU A 119 14.03 1.96 1.85
N LEU A 120 15.23 2.45 1.53
CA LEU A 120 15.48 3.19 0.30
C LEU A 120 15.25 2.31 -0.93
N ILE A 121 14.37 2.74 -1.83
CA ILE A 121 14.10 2.04 -3.09
C ILE A 121 14.38 2.89 -4.32
N GLY A 122 14.36 4.22 -4.23
CA GLY A 122 14.66 5.11 -5.35
C GLY A 122 16.15 5.46 -5.43
N ASP A 123 16.72 5.49 -6.63
CA ASP A 123 18.14 5.81 -6.83
C ASP A 123 18.49 7.31 -6.70
N GLY A 124 17.48 8.18 -6.67
CA GLY A 124 17.60 9.65 -6.57
C GLY A 124 18.17 10.34 -7.82
N LYS A 125 18.61 9.57 -8.83
CA LYS A 125 19.11 10.10 -10.11
C LYS A 125 17.95 10.29 -11.08
N ASN A 126 17.07 9.29 -11.12
CA ASN A 126 15.81 9.35 -11.82
C ASN A 126 14.69 9.04 -10.81
N PRO A 127 13.73 9.95 -10.60
CA PRO A 127 12.64 9.72 -9.65
C PRO A 127 11.71 8.56 -10.06
N GLU A 128 11.93 7.96 -11.23
CA GLU A 128 11.25 6.75 -11.71
C GLU A 128 12.02 5.46 -11.44
N SER A 129 13.34 5.53 -11.18
CA SER A 129 14.21 4.37 -11.16
C SER A 129 14.34 3.78 -9.76
N MET A 130 14.08 2.48 -9.69
CA MET A 130 14.41 1.69 -8.51
C MET A 130 15.94 1.50 -8.42
N VAL A 131 16.47 1.35 -7.21
CA VAL A 131 17.88 1.01 -7.02
C VAL A 131 18.17 -0.35 -7.71
N PRO A 132 19.29 -0.49 -8.44
CA PRO A 132 19.59 -1.70 -9.22
C PRO A 132 19.58 -3.00 -8.39
N ASP A 133 19.97 -2.92 -7.12
CA ASP A 133 20.01 -4.08 -6.24
C ASP A 133 18.60 -4.66 -6.02
N LEU A 134 17.57 -3.81 -5.94
CA LEU A 134 16.18 -4.25 -5.78
C LEU A 134 15.58 -4.79 -7.08
N GLU A 135 16.10 -4.41 -8.25
CA GLU A 135 15.65 -4.97 -9.53
C GLU A 135 16.00 -6.47 -9.58
N GLY A 136 17.21 -6.84 -9.14
CA GLY A 136 17.60 -8.24 -9.01
C GLY A 136 16.80 -9.02 -7.96
N ILE A 137 16.36 -8.36 -6.88
CA ILE A 137 15.59 -8.99 -5.80
C ILE A 137 14.12 -9.19 -6.20
N THR A 138 13.50 -8.18 -6.82
CA THR A 138 12.07 -8.14 -7.12
C THR A 138 11.72 -8.59 -8.54
N GLY A 139 12.70 -8.63 -9.45
CA GLY A 139 12.48 -8.85 -10.88
C GLY A 139 11.83 -7.66 -11.60
N TYR A 140 11.51 -6.57 -10.89
CA TYR A 140 10.81 -5.41 -11.45
C TYR A 140 11.80 -4.36 -11.94
N SER A 141 11.74 -4.01 -13.22
CA SER A 141 12.63 -3.03 -13.88
C SER A 141 11.90 -1.79 -14.41
N GLY A 142 10.60 -1.68 -14.15
CA GLY A 142 9.78 -0.57 -14.62
C GLY A 142 9.89 0.68 -13.74
N GLY A 143 9.29 1.78 -14.20
CA GLY A 143 9.17 2.99 -13.40
C GLY A 143 8.26 2.79 -12.20
N ILE A 144 8.67 3.24 -11.01
CA ILE A 144 7.86 3.21 -9.78
C ILE A 144 7.03 4.50 -9.56
N GLN A 145 6.93 5.35 -10.58
CA GLN A 145 6.05 6.51 -10.56
C GLN A 145 4.62 6.17 -10.97
N ARG A 146 3.69 6.80 -10.23
CA ARG A 146 2.22 6.63 -10.21
C ARG A 146 1.79 5.54 -9.24
N ALA A 147 0.81 5.85 -8.40
CA ALA A 147 0.20 4.95 -7.43
C ALA A 147 -0.62 3.85 -8.12
N VAL A 148 0.06 3.02 -8.91
CA VAL A 148 -0.45 1.85 -9.61
C VAL A 148 0.38 0.69 -9.07
N GLY A 149 -0.27 -0.37 -8.60
CA GLY A 149 0.43 -1.54 -8.07
C GLY A 149 1.33 -2.17 -9.14
N HIS A 150 2.51 -2.59 -8.71
CA HIS A 150 3.47 -3.34 -9.52
C HIS A 150 3.48 -4.78 -9.02
N TRP A 151 3.34 -5.74 -9.94
CA TRP A 151 3.36 -7.16 -9.61
C TRP A 151 4.78 -7.68 -9.78
N ILE A 152 5.22 -8.47 -8.82
CA ILE A 152 6.47 -9.23 -8.87
C ILE A 152 6.13 -10.69 -9.13
N ASP A 153 6.98 -11.39 -9.89
CA ASP A 153 6.76 -12.81 -10.14
C ASP A 153 6.97 -13.62 -8.85
N GLU A 154 6.25 -14.75 -8.72
CA GLU A 154 6.23 -15.57 -7.49
C GLU A 154 7.64 -16.00 -7.06
N GLU A 155 8.55 -16.21 -8.01
CA GLU A 155 9.94 -16.62 -7.74
C GLU A 155 10.74 -15.57 -6.94
N HIS A 156 10.36 -14.29 -7.05
CA HIS A 156 11.03 -13.18 -6.36
C HIS A 156 10.46 -12.92 -4.96
N ILE A 157 9.31 -13.50 -4.61
CA ILE A 157 8.64 -13.27 -3.31
C ILE A 157 9.53 -13.65 -2.12
N PRO A 158 10.21 -14.83 -2.07
CA PRO A 158 10.99 -15.23 -0.89
C PRO A 158 12.15 -14.30 -0.59
N GLU A 159 12.94 -13.91 -1.61
CA GLU A 159 14.08 -13.00 -1.40
C GLU A 159 13.60 -11.57 -1.13
N THR A 160 12.50 -11.12 -1.77
CA THR A 160 11.88 -9.83 -1.45
C THR A 160 11.45 -9.78 0.02
N LYS A 161 10.74 -10.82 0.50
CA LYS A 161 10.38 -10.95 1.93
C LYS A 161 11.60 -10.93 2.83
N LYS A 162 12.62 -11.72 2.50
CA LYS A 162 13.85 -11.79 3.27
C LYS A 162 14.54 -10.43 3.34
N GLN A 163 14.64 -9.67 2.25
CA GLN A 163 15.26 -8.36 2.24
C GLN A 163 14.47 -7.34 3.06
N LEU A 164 13.13 -7.37 2.97
CA LEU A 164 12.26 -6.57 3.82
C LEU A 164 12.44 -6.90 5.31
N CYS A 165 12.63 -8.17 5.68
CA CYS A 165 12.78 -8.61 7.07
C CYS A 165 14.23 -8.51 7.62
N THR A 166 15.27 -8.69 6.78
CA THR A 166 16.67 -8.80 7.22
C THR A 166 17.29 -7.43 7.52
N VAL A 167 16.77 -6.36 6.94
CA VAL A 167 17.24 -4.99 7.24
C VAL A 167 16.88 -4.58 8.69
N PHE A 168 16.02 -5.34 9.39
CA PHE A 168 15.47 -4.99 10.70
C PHE A 168 15.50 -6.10 11.77
N GLY A 169 16.24 -7.20 11.52
CA GLY A 169 16.50 -8.24 12.53
C GLY A 169 17.63 -7.90 13.50
#